data_AF-A0A6A6A4P4-F1
#
_entry.id   AF-A0A6A6A4P4-F1
#
_cell.length_a   1.000
_cell.length_b   1.000
_cell.length_c   1.000
_cell.angle_alpha   90.00
_cell.angle_beta   90.00
_cell.angle_gamma   90.00
#
_symmetry.space_group_name_H-M   'P 1'
#
loop_
_entity.id
_entity.type
_entity.pdbx_description
1 polymer ?
#
loop_
_entity_poly.entity_id
_entity_poly.type
_entity_poly.pdbx_seq_one_letter_code
_entity_poly.pdbx_strand_id
1 'polypeptide(L)'
;MSREVATPTFQEALKQDRAQFDDCTPCRVVGSVTFLGLGLFTYVSGHSQLKAQEAVIRNSKSMFGMASRRAAITSTSAVFVGLGVYRWFA
;
A
#
# COMPACT_ATOMS: atom_id res chain seq x y z
N MET A 1 36.43 -10.65 -31.46
CA MET A 1 35.66 -11.78 -30.90
C MET A 1 34.18 -11.45 -31.07
N SER A 2 33.65 -11.69 -32.27
CA SER A 2 32.22 -11.56 -32.54
C SER A 2 31.55 -12.78 -31.92
N ARG A 3 30.79 -12.58 -30.84
CA ARG A 3 29.91 -13.63 -30.33
C ARG A 3 28.82 -13.84 -31.38
N GLU A 4 28.82 -15.02 -31.98
CA GLU A 4 27.70 -15.51 -32.78
C GLU A 4 26.48 -15.52 -31.88
N VAL A 5 25.59 -14.54 -32.05
CA VAL A 5 24.32 -14.49 -31.33
C VAL A 5 23.46 -15.56 -31.96
N ALA A 6 23.55 -16.79 -31.44
CA ALA A 6 22.61 -17.84 -31.76
C ALA A 6 21.21 -17.31 -31.40
N THR A 7 20.39 -17.01 -32.41
CA THR A 7 19.01 -16.58 -32.19
C THR A 7 18.27 -17.72 -31.50
N PRO A 8 17.79 -17.53 -30.25
CA PRO A 8 17.09 -18.58 -29.54
C PRO A 8 15.84 -18.98 -30.33
N THR A 9 15.45 -20.25 -30.22
CA THR A 9 14.19 -20.68 -30.80
C THR A 9 13.02 -19.94 -30.12
N PHE A 10 11.92 -19.73 -30.83
CA PHE A 10 10.76 -18.99 -30.29
C PHE A 10 10.26 -19.52 -28.93
N GLN A 11 10.35 -20.84 -28.74
CA GLN A 11 10.02 -21.51 -27.47
C GLN A 11 10.97 -21.14 -26.32
N GLU A 12 12.27 -20.98 -26.61
CA GLU A 12 13.26 -20.59 -25.60
C GLU A 12 13.16 -19.09 -25.26
N ALA A 13 12.91 -18.25 -26.26
CA ALA A 13 12.62 -16.83 -26.05
C ALA A 13 11.39 -16.64 -25.14
N LEU A 14 10.30 -17.39 -25.39
CA LEU A 14 9.10 -17.34 -24.54
C LEU A 14 9.34 -17.84 -23.10
N LYS A 15 10.17 -18.88 -22.92
CA LYS A 15 10.52 -19.37 -21.57
C LYS A 15 11.33 -18.33 -20.80
N GLN A 16 12.24 -17.64 -21.49
CA GLN A 16 13.08 -16.60 -20.89
C GLN A 16 12.27 -15.35 -20.54
N ASP A 17 11.37 -14.92 -21.42
CA ASP A 17 10.41 -13.85 -21.12
C ASP A 17 9.51 -14.22 -19.94
N ARG A 18 8.96 -15.44 -19.91
CA ARG A 18 8.09 -15.90 -18.81
C ARG A 18 8.81 -15.84 -17.47
N ALA A 19 10.06 -16.29 -17.40
CA ALA A 19 10.86 -16.20 -16.19
C ALA A 19 11.06 -14.75 -15.72
N GLN A 20 11.18 -13.80 -16.65
CA GLN A 20 11.31 -12.38 -16.32
C GLN A 20 9.99 -11.75 -15.84
N PHE A 21 8.83 -12.22 -16.35
CA PHE A 21 7.50 -11.73 -15.91
C PHE A 21 6.97 -12.44 -14.66
N ASP A 22 7.45 -13.65 -14.34
CA ASP A 22 7.11 -14.34 -13.09
C ASP A 22 7.72 -13.65 -11.86
N ASP A 23 8.78 -12.84 -12.04
CA ASP A 23 9.34 -11.96 -11.00
C ASP A 23 8.42 -10.78 -10.70
N CYS A 24 7.37 -11.03 -9.90
CA CYS A 24 6.46 -10.00 -9.40
C CYS A 24 7.05 -9.12 -8.28
N THR A 25 8.34 -9.27 -7.97
CA THR A 25 9.03 -8.53 -6.90
C THR A 25 8.88 -7.00 -6.98
N PRO A 26 9.03 -6.31 -8.13
CA PRO A 26 8.82 -4.87 -8.20
C PRO A 26 7.36 -4.49 -7.91
N CYS A 27 6.39 -5.28 -8.41
CA CYS A 27 4.97 -5.04 -8.18
C CYS A 27 4.61 -5.18 -6.69
N ARG A 28 5.18 -6.19 -6.02
CA ARG A 28 5.02 -6.39 -4.57
C ARG A 28 5.63 -5.22 -3.79
N VAL A 29 6.88 -4.84 -4.10
CA VAL A 29 7.56 -3.72 -3.44
C VAL A 29 6.77 -2.42 -3.57
N VAL A 30 6.46 -1.99 -4.79
CA VAL A 30 5.74 -0.73 -5.03
C VAL A 30 4.38 -0.77 -4.35
N GLY A 31 3.67 -1.89 -4.48
CA GLY A 31 2.39 -2.12 -3.84
C GLY A 31 2.41 -1.95 -2.33
N SER A 32 3.24 -2.76 -1.68
CA SER A 32 3.35 -2.80 -0.24
C SER A 32 3.80 -1.47 0.32
N VAL A 33 4.83 -0.83 -0.27
CA VAL A 33 5.30 0.48 0.16
C VAL A 33 4.20 1.54 0.05
N THR A 34 3.44 1.54 -1.05
CA THR A 34 2.36 2.52 -1.24
C THR A 34 1.28 2.37 -0.16
N PHE A 35 0.80 1.15 0.07
CA PHE A 35 -0.27 0.91 1.04
C PHE A 35 0.19 1.08 2.49
N LEU A 36 1.41 0.67 2.84
CA LEU A 36 1.98 0.92 4.16
C LEU A 36 2.17 2.42 4.39
N GLY A 37 2.71 3.15 3.40
CA GLY A 37 2.89 4.60 3.46
C GLY A 37 1.56 5.33 3.65
N LEU A 38 0.54 5.00 2.86
CA LEU A 38 -0.80 5.56 2.98
C LEU A 38 -1.45 5.25 4.34
N GLY A 39 -1.30 4.03 4.83
CA GLY A 39 -1.81 3.65 6.15
C GLY A 39 -1.18 4.47 7.26
N LEU A 40 0.16 4.51 7.29
CA LEU A 40 0.90 5.26 8.31
C LEU A 40 0.62 6.77 8.23
N PHE A 41 0.59 7.33 7.02
CA PHE A 41 0.25 8.73 6.78
C PHE A 41 -1.16 9.06 7.27
N THR A 42 -2.14 8.21 6.95
CA THR A 42 -3.53 8.38 7.39
C THR A 42 -3.64 8.36 8.91
N TYR A 43 -2.93 7.44 9.57
CA TYR A 43 -2.93 7.36 11.03
C TYR A 43 -2.38 8.64 11.66
N VAL A 44 -1.18 9.08 11.25
CA VAL A 44 -0.50 10.23 11.86
C VAL A 44 -1.24 11.53 11.55
N SER A 45 -1.50 11.81 10.26
CA SER A 45 -2.14 13.05 9.84
C SER A 45 -3.62 13.12 10.25
N GLY A 46 -4.31 11.98 10.30
CA GLY A 46 -5.71 11.93 10.72
C GLY A 46 -5.87 12.23 12.21
N HIS A 47 -5.01 11.66 13.06
CA HIS A 47 -5.05 11.92 14.50
C HIS A 47 -4.61 13.35 14.86
N SER A 48 -3.64 13.92 14.14
CA SER A 48 -3.23 15.31 14.36
C SER A 48 -4.34 16.30 14.01
N GLN A 49 -5.05 16.09 12.90
CA GLN A 49 -6.20 16.91 12.49
C GLN A 49 -7.35 16.82 13.51
N LEU A 50 -7.66 15.62 14.00
CA LEU A 50 -8.68 15.44 15.04
C LEU A 50 -8.32 16.14 16.35
N LYS A 51 -7.06 16.07 16.77
CA LYS A 51 -6.59 16.75 17.99
C LYS A 51 -6.68 18.27 17.85
N ALA A 52 -6.34 18.80 16.68
CA ALA A 52 -6.46 20.24 16.41
C ALA A 52 -7.91 20.74 16.44
N GLN A 53 -8.88 19.90 16.07
CA GLN A 53 -10.30 20.25 16.00
C GLN A 53 -11.11 19.75 17.22
N GLU A 54 -10.46 19.20 18.23
CA GLU A 54 -11.13 18.54 19.36
C GLU A 54 -12.08 19.48 20.11
N ALA A 55 -11.67 20.74 20.33
CA ALA A 55 -12.50 21.75 20.99
C ALA A 55 -13.76 22.09 20.17
N VAL A 56 -13.62 22.23 18.84
CA VAL A 56 -14.75 22.53 17.94
C VAL A 56 -15.72 21.35 17.90
N ILE A 57 -15.21 20.12 17.80
CA ILE A 57 -16.03 18.91 17.75
C ILE A 57 -16.79 18.73 19.06
N ARG A 58 -16.14 18.98 20.22
CA ARG A 58 -16.78 18.88 21.53
C ARG A 58 -17.92 19.90 21.69
N ASN A 59 -17.76 21.09 21.14
CA ASN A 59 -18.78 22.14 21.15
C ASN A 59 -19.93 21.89 20.14
N SER A 60 -19.68 21.12 19.08
CA SER A 60 -20.65 20.89 17.99
C SER A 60 -21.88 20.04 18.36
N LYS A 61 -21.94 19.47 19.58
CA LYS A 61 -23.07 18.63 20.06
C LYS A 61 -23.42 17.45 19.13
N SER A 62 -22.49 17.04 18.26
CA SER A 62 -22.68 15.96 17.29
C SER A 62 -22.98 14.62 17.97
N MET A 63 -23.88 13.81 17.39
CA MET A 63 -24.10 12.41 17.82
C MET A 63 -22.83 11.55 17.71
N PHE A 64 -21.92 11.89 16.79
CA PHE A 64 -20.66 11.18 16.60
C PHE A 64 -19.52 11.92 17.29
N GLY A 65 -19.11 11.40 18.45
CA GLY A 65 -18.04 11.96 19.27
C GLY A 65 -16.63 11.72 18.72
N MET A 66 -15.63 12.11 19.52
CA MET A 66 -14.21 11.95 19.16
C MET A 66 -13.78 10.48 19.00
N ALA A 67 -14.38 9.57 19.78
CA ALA A 67 -14.03 8.16 19.75
C ALA A 67 -14.37 7.50 18.41
N SER A 68 -15.56 7.77 17.84
CA SER A 68 -15.94 7.20 16.54
C SER A 68 -15.06 7.70 15.41
N ARG A 69 -14.65 8.98 15.45
CA ARG A 69 -13.72 9.56 14.48
C ARG A 69 -12.32 8.94 14.57
N ARG A 70 -11.79 8.74 15.78
CA ARG A 70 -10.51 8.04 15.99
C ARG A 70 -10.58 6.58 15.52
N ALA A 71 -11.69 5.90 15.81
CA ALA A 71 -11.93 4.53 15.37
C ALA A 71 -11.96 4.43 13.83
N ALA A 72 -12.61 5.38 13.14
CA ALA A 72 -12.65 5.42 11.68
C ALA A 72 -11.25 5.60 11.07
N ILE A 73 -10.44 6.53 11.59
CA ILE A 73 -9.08 6.74 11.07
C ILE A 73 -8.20 5.51 11.33
N THR A 74 -8.33 4.92 12.52
CA THR A 74 -7.58 3.72 12.88
C THR A 74 -7.98 2.53 12.02
N SER A 75 -9.27 2.33 11.74
CA SER A 75 -9.74 1.25 10.89
C SER A 75 -9.29 1.42 9.44
N THR A 76 -9.41 2.62 8.87
CA THR A 76 -8.91 2.90 7.51
C THR A 76 -7.40 2.68 7.42
N SER A 77 -6.64 3.16 8.41
CA SER A 77 -5.20 2.89 8.49
C SER A 77 -4.89 1.40 8.56
N ALA A 78 -5.61 0.65 9.37
CA ALA A 78 -5.41 -0.79 9.53
C ALA A 78 -5.69 -1.55 8.23
N VAL A 79 -6.74 -1.15 7.48
CA VAL A 79 -7.06 -1.72 6.16
C VAL A 79 -5.92 -1.47 5.18
N PHE A 80 -5.40 -0.23 5.09
CA PHE A 80 -4.28 0.05 4.19
C PHE A 80 -3.03 -0.73 4.57
N VAL A 81 -2.65 -0.77 5.85
CA VAL A 81 -1.50 -1.56 6.30
C VAL A 81 -1.71 -3.04 6.00
N GLY A 82 -2.91 -3.57 6.28
CA GLY A 82 -3.27 -4.95 5.99
C GLY A 82 -3.16 -5.31 4.51
N LEU A 83 -3.66 -4.45 3.61
CA LEU A 83 -3.53 -4.61 2.15
C LEU A 83 -2.06 -4.57 1.70
N GLY A 84 -1.25 -3.69 2.29
CA GLY A 84 0.18 -3.60 1.99
C GLY A 84 0.95 -4.85 2.40
N VAL A 85 0.68 -5.38 3.59
CA VAL A 85 1.25 -6.64 4.08
C VAL A 85 0.76 -7.81 3.22
N TYR A 86 -0.54 -7.88 2.93
CA TYR A 86 -1.12 -8.93 2.08
C TYR A 86 -0.44 -8.99 0.71
N ARG A 87 -0.26 -7.84 0.04
CA ARG A 87 0.44 -7.75 -1.26
C ARG A 87 1.92 -8.13 -1.23
N TRP A 88 2.56 -8.15 -0.06
CA TRP A 88 3.95 -8.59 0.05
C TRP A 88 4.05 -10.12 -0.01
N PHE A 89 3.07 -10.80 0.59
CA PHE A 89 3.03 -12.26 0.73
C PHE A 89 2.21 -12.97 -0.36
N ALA A 90 1.25 -12.28 -0.98
CA ALA A 90 0.48 -12.73 -2.13
C ALA A 90 1.21 -12.43 -3.45
#